data_AF-A0A670YYW1-F1
#
_entry.id   AF-A0A670YYW1-F1
#
_cell.length_a   1.000
_cell.length_b   1.000
_cell.length_c   1.000
_cell.angle_alpha   90.00
_cell.angle_beta   90.00
_cell.angle_gamma   90.00
#
_symmetry.space_group_name_H-M   'P 1'
#
loop_
_entity.id
_entity.type
_entity.pdbx_description
1 polymer ?
#
loop_
_entity_poly.entity_id
_entity_poly.type
_entity_poly.pdbx_seq_one_letter_code
_entity_poly.pdbx_strand_id
1 'polypeptide(L)'
;MFHGLVPVRGPVVGDPCSRACREKRRREQQEVPEADTVVSEAQRQHFRQFRYQEAGDPREACSRLWFLCCRWLKPERHTKEQILELLILEQFLAILPSDLQSWVVEGCPQTCAQAVALAEGFRQKEWVPEMSAEQVRRARGLG
;
A
#
# COMPACT_ATOMS: atom_id res chain seq x y z
N MET A 1 29.62 32.95 47.55
CA MET A 1 29.83 32.68 46.11
C MET A 1 29.50 31.22 45.86
N PHE A 2 28.29 30.91 45.40
CA PHE A 2 27.94 29.56 44.97
C PHE A 2 28.27 29.45 43.48
N HIS A 3 29.34 28.73 43.14
CA HIS A 3 29.61 28.37 41.75
C HIS A 3 28.65 27.26 41.35
N GLY A 4 27.78 27.57 40.37
CA GLY A 4 26.82 26.65 39.80
C GLY A 4 27.47 25.57 38.95
N LEU A 5 26.96 24.35 39.07
CA LEU A 5 27.18 23.28 38.11
C LEU A 5 26.06 23.36 37.06
N VAL A 6 26.39 23.82 35.86
CA VAL A 6 25.51 23.77 34.70
C VAL A 6 25.57 22.34 34.13
N PRO A 7 24.43 21.70 33.80
CA PRO A 7 24.45 20.40 33.16
C PRO A 7 25.05 20.52 31.76
N VAL A 8 26.17 19.83 31.53
CA VAL A 8 26.83 19.76 30.23
C VAL A 8 25.91 18.96 29.29
N ARG A 9 25.16 19.64 28.43
CA ARG A 9 24.50 19.01 27.28
C ARG A 9 25.61 18.49 26.35
N GLY A 10 25.85 17.19 26.39
CA GLY A 10 26.68 16.52 25.39
C GLY A 10 26.09 16.69 23.99
N PRO A 11 26.93 16.59 22.93
CA PRO A 11 26.44 16.69 21.57
C PRO A 11 25.41 15.60 21.30
N VAL A 12 24.20 15.99 20.89
CA VAL A 12 23.26 15.07 20.26
C VAL A 12 23.93 14.58 18.97
N VAL A 13 24.47 13.37 19.03
CA VAL A 13 24.97 12.66 17.86
C VAL A 13 23.76 12.42 16.97
N GLY A 14 23.56 13.31 16.01
CA GLY A 14 22.51 13.17 15.01
C GLY A 14 22.77 11.89 14.22
N ASP A 15 21.80 10.99 14.23
CA ASP A 15 21.87 9.69 13.60
C ASP A 15 22.31 9.85 12.12
N PRO A 16 23.42 9.21 11.68
CA PRO A 16 23.93 9.33 10.31
C PRO A 16 22.89 8.99 9.25
N CYS A 17 21.88 8.19 9.61
CA CYS A 17 20.75 7.82 8.76
C CYS A 17 19.90 9.03 8.31
N SER A 18 19.90 10.13 9.08
CA SER A 18 19.01 11.28 8.83
C SER A 18 19.53 12.31 7.83
N ARG A 19 20.85 12.37 7.59
CA ARG A 19 21.46 13.40 6.73
C ARG A 19 21.46 13.02 5.25
N ALA A 20 21.70 11.75 4.93
CA ALA A 20 21.69 11.24 3.55
C ALA A 20 20.32 11.39 2.86
N CYS A 21 19.22 11.36 3.62
CA CYS A 21 17.85 11.50 3.08
C CYS A 21 17.38 12.95 2.85
N ARG A 22 18.14 13.99 3.22
CA ARG A 22 17.74 15.39 2.99
C ARG A 22 18.21 15.94 1.65
N GLU A 23 19.42 15.60 1.19
CA GLU A 23 20.02 16.25 0.01
C GLU A 23 19.52 15.69 -1.33
N LYS A 24 19.00 14.46 -1.37
CA LYS A 24 18.36 13.90 -2.58
C LYS A 24 16.96 14.47 -2.88
N ARG A 25 16.33 15.15 -1.92
CA ARG A 25 14.90 15.52 -1.91
C ARG A 25 14.49 16.62 -2.91
N ARG A 26 15.42 17.34 -3.54
CA ARG A 26 15.09 18.54 -4.33
C ARG A 26 14.90 18.32 -5.83
N ARG A 27 15.31 17.18 -6.41
CA ARG A 27 15.39 17.05 -7.89
C ARG A 27 14.44 16.04 -8.54
N GLU A 28 13.70 15.24 -7.78
CA GLU A 28 12.92 14.12 -8.34
C GLU A 28 11.40 14.29 -8.16
N GLN A 29 10.91 15.53 -8.11
CA GLN A 29 9.48 15.82 -8.27
C GLN A 29 9.13 15.80 -9.76
N GLN A 30 9.00 14.63 -10.37
CA GLN A 30 8.31 14.49 -11.67
C GLN A 30 7.90 13.02 -11.88
N GLU A 31 6.59 12.81 -12.07
CA GLU A 31 5.90 11.62 -12.63
C GLU A 31 6.31 10.22 -12.14
N VAL A 32 5.35 9.51 -11.52
CA VAL A 32 5.49 8.09 -11.13
C VAL A 32 5.24 7.21 -12.36
N PRO A 33 6.27 6.53 -12.92
CA PRO A 33 6.09 5.65 -14.07
C PRO A 33 5.44 4.34 -13.61
N GLU A 34 4.69 3.70 -14.51
CA GLU A 34 3.97 2.42 -14.34
C GLU A 34 4.83 1.28 -13.74
N ALA A 35 6.15 1.33 -13.92
CA ALA A 35 7.13 0.42 -13.32
C ALA A 35 7.21 0.49 -11.78
N ASP A 36 6.70 1.54 -11.14
CA ASP A 36 6.68 1.65 -9.67
C ASP A 36 5.63 0.72 -9.01
N THR A 37 4.68 0.17 -9.77
CA THR A 37 3.51 -0.60 -9.26
C THR A 37 3.85 -2.02 -8.83
N VAL A 38 4.35 -2.84 -9.75
CA VAL A 38 4.81 -4.22 -9.51
C VAL A 38 5.94 -4.21 -8.47
N VAL A 39 6.77 -3.16 -8.51
CA VAL A 39 7.85 -2.95 -7.55
C VAL A 39 7.30 -2.64 -6.15
N SER A 40 6.19 -1.90 -6.02
CA SER A 40 5.58 -1.59 -4.72
C SER A 40 4.92 -2.82 -4.07
N GLU A 41 4.24 -3.64 -4.85
CA GLU A 41 3.59 -4.87 -4.34
C GLU A 41 4.62 -5.91 -3.89
N ALA A 42 5.71 -6.11 -4.65
CA ALA A 42 6.80 -6.99 -4.24
C ALA A 42 7.47 -6.51 -2.93
N GLN A 43 7.64 -5.19 -2.76
CA GLN A 43 8.20 -4.61 -1.54
C GLN A 43 7.28 -4.80 -0.33
N ARG A 44 5.97 -4.63 -0.52
CA ARG A 44 4.96 -4.93 0.50
C ARG A 44 5.05 -6.37 0.97
N GLN A 45 5.05 -7.31 0.03
CA GLN A 45 5.14 -8.73 0.33
C GLN A 45 6.41 -9.06 1.11
N HIS A 46 7.54 -8.48 0.72
CA HIS A 46 8.80 -8.67 1.44
C HIS A 46 8.75 -8.15 2.88
N PHE A 47 8.13 -6.99 3.10
CA PHE A 47 7.90 -6.46 4.45
C PHE A 47 7.02 -7.38 5.31
N ARG A 48 5.92 -7.90 4.74
CA ARG A 48 4.97 -8.77 5.45
C ARG A 48 5.49 -10.19 5.69
N GLN A 49 6.34 -10.70 4.80
CA GLN A 49 6.87 -12.07 4.86
C GLN A 49 8.16 -12.18 5.68
N PHE A 50 8.81 -11.05 6.01
CA PHE A 50 10.00 -11.03 6.84
C PHE A 50 9.77 -11.78 8.16
N ARG A 51 10.65 -12.74 8.44
CA ARG A 51 10.59 -13.56 9.66
C ARG A 51 11.69 -13.15 10.63
N TYR A 52 11.39 -13.26 11.93
CA TYR A 52 12.35 -12.92 12.98
C TYR A 52 13.66 -13.73 12.88
N GLN A 53 13.58 -14.98 12.42
CA GLN A 53 14.73 -15.87 12.23
C GLN A 53 15.74 -15.37 11.17
N GLU A 54 15.35 -14.40 10.33
CA GLU A 54 16.24 -13.78 9.35
C GLU A 54 17.16 -12.71 9.96
N ALA A 55 16.98 -12.38 11.25
CA ALA A 55 17.80 -11.44 12.01
C ALA A 55 18.55 -12.14 13.15
N GLY A 56 19.75 -11.64 13.47
CA GLY A 56 20.57 -12.15 14.56
C GLY A 56 20.09 -11.72 15.95
N ASP A 57 19.42 -10.57 16.04
CA ASP A 57 18.92 -10.02 17.30
C ASP A 57 17.67 -9.12 17.12
N PRO A 58 16.95 -8.74 18.21
CA PRO A 58 15.76 -7.89 18.11
C PRO A 58 16.00 -6.49 17.52
N ARG A 59 17.18 -5.91 17.75
CA ARG A 59 17.54 -4.59 17.21
C ARG A 59 17.71 -4.69 15.71
N GLU A 60 18.40 -5.72 15.23
CA GLU A 60 18.55 -5.99 13.80
C GLU A 60 17.18 -6.26 13.15
N ALA A 61 16.32 -7.08 13.77
CA ALA A 61 14.97 -7.34 13.26
C ALA A 61 14.17 -6.05 13.09
N CYS A 62 14.21 -5.15 14.10
CA CYS A 62 13.54 -3.86 14.04
C CYS A 62 14.12 -2.96 12.94
N SER A 63 15.46 -2.91 12.78
CA SER A 63 16.11 -2.12 11.72
C SER A 63 15.78 -2.65 10.32
N ARG A 64 15.72 -3.97 10.13
CA ARG A 64 15.32 -4.59 8.87
C ARG A 64 13.86 -4.28 8.53
N LEU A 65 12.94 -4.43 9.49
CA LEU A 65 11.53 -4.07 9.31
C LEU A 65 11.37 -2.59 8.93
N TRP A 66 12.11 -1.70 9.58
CA TRP A 66 12.11 -0.26 9.24
C TRP A 66 12.53 -0.02 7.79
N PHE A 67 13.64 -0.63 7.36
CA PHE A 67 14.14 -0.51 5.99
C PHE A 67 13.13 -1.03 4.94
N LEU A 68 12.52 -2.19 5.21
CA LEU A 68 11.51 -2.78 4.33
C LEU A 68 10.25 -1.92 4.25
N CYS A 69 9.81 -1.36 5.38
CA CYS A 69 8.69 -0.43 5.44
C CYS A 69 8.95 0.84 4.62
N CYS A 70 10.14 1.45 4.76
CA CYS A 70 10.54 2.61 3.95
C CYS A 70 10.57 2.28 2.45
N ARG A 71 11.05 1.09 2.06
CA ARG A 71 11.06 0.68 0.65
C ARG A 71 9.64 0.56 0.10
N TRP A 72 8.73 -0.06 0.86
CA TRP A 72 7.35 -0.24 0.45
C TRP A 72 6.59 1.10 0.38
N LEU A 73 6.58 1.86 1.49
CA LEU A 73 5.75 3.05 1.63
C LEU A 73 6.40 4.32 1.05
N LYS A 74 7.70 4.30 0.74
CA LYS A 74 8.48 5.41 0.18
C LYS A 74 8.13 6.77 0.82
N PRO A 75 8.27 6.94 2.16
CA PRO A 75 7.87 8.17 2.87
C PRO A 75 8.62 9.43 2.42
N GLU A 76 9.68 9.28 1.63
CA GLU A 76 10.39 10.38 0.97
C GLU A 76 9.63 10.94 -0.23
N ARG A 77 8.74 10.16 -0.83
CA ARG A 77 7.95 10.48 -2.04
C ARG A 77 6.46 10.66 -1.75
N HIS A 78 5.95 10.05 -0.69
CA HIS A 78 4.53 10.08 -0.33
C HIS A 78 4.23 11.00 0.84
N THR A 79 3.09 11.69 0.77
CA THR A 79 2.51 12.39 1.92
C THR A 79 1.93 11.39 2.93
N LYS A 80 1.61 11.87 4.14
CA LYS A 80 0.96 11.04 5.15
C LYS A 80 -0.35 10.44 4.64
N GLU A 81 -1.14 11.24 3.94
CA GLU A 81 -2.45 10.84 3.39
C GLU A 81 -2.28 9.74 2.33
N GLN A 82 -1.27 9.86 1.46
CA GLN A 82 -0.94 8.83 0.48
C GLN A 82 -0.46 7.53 1.13
N ILE A 83 0.34 7.62 2.20
CA ILE A 83 0.75 6.45 2.98
C ILE A 83 -0.48 5.77 3.60
N LEU A 84 -1.38 6.54 4.19
CA LEU A 84 -2.62 6.01 4.74
C LEU A 84 -3.48 5.34 3.66
N GLU A 85 -3.59 5.95 2.48
CA GLU A 85 -4.32 5.36 1.36
C GLU A 85 -3.74 4.01 0.94
N LEU A 86 -2.42 3.86 0.88
CA LEU A 86 -1.77 2.57 0.57
C LEU A 86 -2.11 1.49 1.60
N LEU A 87 -2.13 1.86 2.89
CA LEU A 87 -2.51 0.93 3.97
C LEU A 87 -4.01 0.56 3.91
N ILE A 88 -4.87 1.54 3.62
CA ILE A 88 -6.31 1.31 3.44
C ILE A 88 -6.55 0.42 2.22
N LEU A 89 -5.83 0.63 1.12
CA LEU A 89 -5.93 -0.18 -0.08
C LEU A 89 -5.54 -1.63 0.21
N GLU A 90 -4.40 -1.86 0.87
CA GLU A 90 -4.00 -3.21 1.30
C GLU A 90 -5.11 -3.89 2.13
N GLN A 91 -5.65 -3.16 3.11
CA GLN A 91 -6.69 -3.70 3.99
C GLN A 91 -8.01 -3.94 3.26
N PHE A 92 -8.38 -3.03 2.34
CA PHE A 92 -9.59 -3.14 1.52
C PHE A 92 -9.53 -4.39 0.67
N LEU A 93 -8.42 -4.60 -0.05
CA LEU A 93 -8.23 -5.81 -0.86
C LEU A 93 -8.28 -7.09 -0.01
N ALA A 94 -7.76 -7.06 1.21
CA ALA A 94 -7.73 -8.22 2.10
C ALA A 94 -9.11 -8.64 2.67
N ILE A 95 -10.09 -7.72 2.75
CA ILE A 95 -11.43 -8.02 3.29
C ILE A 95 -12.47 -8.36 2.22
N LEU A 96 -12.11 -8.25 0.94
CA LEU A 96 -13.04 -8.60 -0.14
C LEU A 96 -13.34 -10.11 -0.13
N PRO A 97 -14.59 -10.53 -0.42
CA PRO A 97 -14.91 -11.93 -0.70
C PRO A 97 -14.05 -12.47 -1.85
N SER A 98 -13.73 -13.77 -1.86
CA SER A 98 -12.77 -14.37 -2.80
C SER A 98 -13.05 -14.10 -4.28
N ASP A 99 -14.32 -14.15 -4.71
CA ASP A 99 -14.70 -13.90 -6.11
C ASP A 99 -14.43 -12.44 -6.50
N LEU A 100 -14.82 -11.50 -5.63
CA LEU A 100 -14.61 -10.07 -5.82
C LEU A 100 -13.14 -9.69 -5.69
N GLN A 101 -12.42 -10.30 -4.75
CA GLN A 101 -11.00 -10.07 -4.53
C GLN A 101 -10.18 -10.44 -5.77
N SER A 102 -10.42 -11.63 -6.34
CA SER A 102 -9.69 -12.09 -7.53
C SER A 102 -9.91 -11.13 -8.70
N TRP A 103 -11.16 -10.71 -8.91
CA TRP A 103 -11.52 -9.71 -9.92
C TRP A 103 -10.80 -8.37 -9.73
N VAL A 104 -10.82 -7.82 -8.51
CA VAL A 104 -10.22 -6.52 -8.21
C VAL A 104 -8.70 -6.58 -8.30
N VAL A 105 -8.07 -7.66 -7.82
CA VAL A 105 -6.61 -7.84 -7.85
C VAL A 105 -6.09 -8.00 -9.28
N GLU A 106 -6.82 -8.67 -10.17
CA GLU A 106 -6.48 -8.75 -11.62
C GLU A 106 -6.42 -7.36 -12.28
N GLY A 107 -7.23 -6.41 -11.80
CA GLY A 107 -7.22 -5.02 -12.26
C GLY A 107 -6.06 -4.17 -11.71
N CYS A 108 -5.21 -4.73 -10.83
CA CYS A 108 -4.02 -4.07 -10.25
C CYS A 108 -4.26 -2.62 -9.76
N PRO A 109 -5.24 -2.36 -8.87
CA PRO A 109 -5.54 -1.01 -8.41
C PRO A 109 -4.37 -0.40 -7.64
N GLN A 110 -4.08 0.87 -7.92
CA GLN A 110 -3.06 1.68 -7.27
C GLN A 110 -3.66 2.60 -6.20
N THR A 111 -4.97 2.85 -6.26
CA THR A 111 -5.69 3.73 -5.32
C THR A 111 -6.93 3.05 -4.79
N CYS A 112 -7.43 3.53 -3.65
CA CYS A 112 -8.70 3.05 -3.12
C CYS A 112 -9.85 3.31 -4.10
N ALA A 113 -9.83 4.45 -4.79
CA ALA A 113 -10.82 4.80 -5.79
C ALA A 113 -10.86 3.81 -6.96
N GLN A 114 -9.69 3.40 -7.47
CA GLN A 114 -9.61 2.39 -8.52
C GLN A 114 -10.14 1.03 -8.05
N ALA A 115 -9.76 0.60 -6.84
CA ALA A 115 -10.23 -0.66 -6.28
C ALA A 115 -11.75 -0.69 -6.09
N VAL A 116 -12.34 0.42 -5.62
CA VAL A 116 -13.80 0.57 -5.48
C VAL A 116 -14.48 0.54 -6.85
N ALA A 117 -13.97 1.27 -7.84
CA ALA A 117 -14.54 1.26 -9.19
C ALA A 117 -14.54 -0.15 -9.82
N LEU A 118 -13.45 -0.91 -9.65
CA LEU A 118 -13.36 -2.31 -10.08
C LEU A 118 -14.39 -3.19 -9.36
N ALA A 119 -14.54 -3.01 -8.05
CA ALA A 119 -15.47 -3.77 -7.22
C ALA A 119 -16.94 -3.48 -7.57
N GLU A 120 -17.28 -2.22 -7.81
CA GLU A 120 -18.61 -1.82 -8.26
C GLU A 120 -18.93 -2.35 -9.67
N GLY A 121 -17.92 -2.40 -10.56
CA GLY A 121 -18.04 -2.98 -11.89
C GLY A 121 -18.28 -4.50 -11.89
N PHE A 122 -17.80 -5.23 -10.89
CA PHE A 122 -18.06 -6.67 -10.73
C PHE A 122 -19.57 -6.95 -10.59
N ARG A 123 -20.27 -6.14 -9.78
CA ARG A 123 -21.72 -6.29 -9.54
C ARG A 123 -22.57 -6.13 -10.81
N GLN A 124 -22.08 -5.38 -11.80
CA GLN A 124 -22.79 -5.21 -13.08
C GLN A 124 -22.64 -6.44 -13.99
N LYS A 125 -21.60 -7.26 -13.80
CA LYS A 125 -21.41 -8.52 -14.54
C LYS A 125 -22.21 -9.69 -13.94
N GLU A 126 -22.41 -9.70 -12.63
CA GLU A 126 -23.35 -10.64 -11.98
C GLU A 126 -24.82 -10.26 -12.20
N TRP A 127 -25.11 -8.97 -12.41
CA TRP A 127 -26.43 -8.48 -12.82
C TRP A 127 -26.58 -8.47 -14.35
N VAL A 128 -26.19 -9.55 -15.01
CA VAL A 128 -27.02 -10.07 -16.09
C VAL A 128 -27.83 -11.20 -15.47
N PRO A 129 -28.97 -10.91 -14.77
CA PRO A 129 -29.99 -11.92 -14.74
C PRO A 129 -30.24 -12.22 -16.21
N GLU A 130 -30.17 -13.49 -16.54
CA GLU A 130 -30.73 -14.07 -17.74
C GLU A 130 -32.21 -13.64 -17.81
N MET A 131 -32.43 -12.40 -18.21
CA MET A 131 -33.73 -11.83 -18.49
C MET A 131 -34.13 -12.50 -19.79
N SER A 132 -34.68 -13.70 -19.62
CA SER A 132 -35.80 -14.18 -20.39
C SER A 132 -35.49 -14.83 -21.75
N ALA A 133 -34.78 -15.95 -21.77
CA ALA A 133 -34.98 -16.91 -22.87
C ALA A 133 -36.38 -17.57 -22.79
N GLU A 134 -37.00 -17.61 -21.60
CA GLU A 134 -38.33 -18.22 -21.38
C GLU A 134 -39.49 -17.22 -21.46
N GLN A 135 -39.34 -15.97 -21.01
CA GLN A 135 -40.46 -15.00 -21.05
C GLN A 135 -40.57 -14.32 -22.44
N VAL A 136 -39.52 -14.32 -23.29
CA VAL A 136 -39.61 -13.96 -24.73
C VAL A 136 -40.36 -15.04 -25.52
N ARG A 137 -40.23 -16.33 -25.15
CA ARG A 137 -41.06 -17.41 -25.74
C ARG A 137 -42.51 -17.29 -25.30
N ARG A 138 -42.77 -16.93 -24.03
CA ARG A 138 -44.12 -16.75 -23.49
C ARG A 138 -44.84 -15.52 -24.07
N ALA A 139 -44.11 -14.45 -24.40
CA ALA A 139 -44.67 -13.26 -25.06
C ALA A 139 -44.93 -13.45 -26.58
N ARG A 140 -44.46 -14.56 -27.18
CA ARG A 140 -44.71 -14.92 -28.58
C ARG A 140 -45.71 -16.08 -28.75
N GLY A 141 -46.33 -16.53 -27.66
CA GLY A 141 -47.36 -17.58 -27.68
C GLY A 141 -48.71 -17.02 -28.10
N LEU A 142 -49.00 -17.06 -29.40
CA LEU A 142 -50.36 -17.08 -29.94
C LEU A 142 -51.09 -18.33 -29.41
N GLY A 143 -52.27 -18.15 -28.84
CA GLY A 143 -53.16 -19.20 -28.36
C GLY A 143 -54.36 -18.61 -27.66
#